data_AF-A0A1Q3HLM6-F1
#
_entry.id   AF-A0A1Q3HLM6-F1
#
_cell.length_a   1.000
_cell.length_b   1.000
_cell.length_c   1.000
_cell.angle_alpha   90.00
_cell.angle_beta   90.00
_cell.angle_gamma   90.00
#
_symmetry.space_group_name_H-M   'P 1'
#
loop_
_entity.id
_entity.type
_entity.pdbx_description
1 polymer ?
#
loop_
_entity_poly.entity_id
_entity_poly.type
_entity_poly.pdbx_seq_one_letter_code
_entity_poly.pdbx_strand_id
1 'polypeptide(L)'
;MAWLGTTVALAGPQNIEAGPLWNREHAAEQCPQVCDSLGGWTGEWWTTVQGEMSVCQCAGAAPTGEARKEQAVAPTDAGIPPVPESSGELVAIVWGGGKDTTAAYESLAQWDAEKRLLGDLVRFAPGFPKIVSSDTVPGLNPGFEIVLLGVCPRDEGRDERAYIKALHPFTYEKPVKGVQAACPTWVEQKSKAVNLQRTVKGKGLTLSVVELAWPEEPEASDLSFTSVPVRWLSVVARDGAGALLGVYSKKDEYSLAGSRAVGCRTEVKSASKDTVVLERTCQGSSGACDTDPGERWRVTVRWNGKAFIPEEKLLAKWEAKNCAE
;
A
#
# COMPACT_ATOMS: atom_id res chain seq x y z
N MET A 1 -13.90 56.23 -22.46
CA MET A 1 -14.08 54.99 -23.25
C MET A 1 -13.04 53.99 -22.77
N ALA A 2 -13.40 53.13 -21.82
CA ALA A 2 -12.53 52.03 -21.40
C ALA A 2 -13.15 50.73 -21.92
N TRP A 3 -12.40 50.03 -22.75
CA TRP A 3 -12.75 48.72 -23.29
C TRP A 3 -12.61 47.67 -22.17
N LEU A 4 -13.69 46.96 -21.86
CA LEU A 4 -13.62 45.72 -21.09
C LEU A 4 -13.35 44.58 -22.09
N GLY A 5 -12.11 44.09 -22.11
CA GLY A 5 -11.77 42.87 -22.81
C GLY A 5 -12.25 41.66 -22.00
N THR A 6 -13.21 40.91 -22.54
CA THR A 6 -13.61 39.61 -22.00
C THR A 6 -12.50 38.60 -22.28
N THR A 7 -11.83 38.14 -21.23
CA THR A 7 -10.92 36.98 -21.31
C THR A 7 -11.76 35.71 -21.38
N VAL A 8 -11.73 35.01 -22.52
CA VAL A 8 -12.27 33.65 -22.63
C VAL A 8 -11.26 32.70 -22.00
N ALA A 9 -11.63 32.03 -20.92
CA ALA A 9 -10.83 30.93 -20.38
C ALA A 9 -10.91 29.74 -21.34
N LEU A 10 -9.78 29.34 -21.91
CA LEU A 10 -9.68 28.09 -22.66
C LEU A 10 -9.78 26.93 -21.65
N ALA A 11 -10.74 26.04 -21.83
CA ALA A 11 -10.80 24.79 -21.09
C ALA A 11 -9.53 23.99 -21.40
N GLY A 12 -8.85 23.48 -20.37
CA GLY A 12 -7.66 22.67 -20.53
C GLY A 12 -7.96 21.29 -21.13
N PRO A 13 -6.92 20.55 -21.54
CA PRO A 13 -7.09 19.22 -22.10
C PRO A 13 -7.79 18.27 -21.12
N GLN A 14 -8.70 17.45 -21.64
CA GLN A 14 -9.51 16.49 -20.88
C GLN A 14 -9.12 15.05 -21.19
N ASN A 15 -9.14 14.20 -20.17
CA ASN A 15 -8.75 12.80 -20.29
C ASN A 15 -10.01 11.93 -20.35
N ILE A 16 -10.25 11.24 -21.47
CA ILE A 16 -11.47 10.47 -21.74
C ILE A 16 -11.15 8.99 -21.85
N GLU A 17 -11.92 8.15 -21.16
CA GLU A 17 -11.83 6.70 -21.24
C GLU A 17 -12.15 6.21 -22.66
N ALA A 18 -11.27 5.38 -23.22
CA ALA A 18 -11.32 4.89 -24.59
C ALA A 18 -11.44 3.36 -24.68
N GLY A 19 -11.62 2.67 -23.55
CA GLY A 19 -11.54 1.21 -23.51
C GLY A 19 -10.10 0.70 -23.72
N PRO A 20 -9.92 -0.60 -24.01
CA PRO A 20 -8.58 -1.18 -24.11
C PRO A 20 -7.85 -0.70 -25.37
N LEU A 21 -6.72 -0.01 -25.18
CA LEU A 21 -5.79 0.36 -26.25
C LEU A 21 -4.49 -0.45 -26.11
N TRP A 22 -4.05 -1.07 -27.22
CA TRP A 22 -2.99 -2.08 -27.21
C TRP A 22 -1.59 -1.52 -27.53
N ASN A 23 -1.53 -0.44 -28.30
CA ASN A 23 -0.30 0.21 -28.74
C ASN A 23 -0.62 1.61 -29.29
N ARG A 24 0.43 2.34 -29.66
CA ARG A 24 0.33 3.74 -30.13
C ARG A 24 -0.43 3.85 -31.45
N GLU A 25 -0.28 2.88 -32.34
CA GLU A 25 -0.96 2.84 -33.64
C GLU A 25 -2.48 2.66 -33.47
N HIS A 26 -2.90 1.76 -32.58
CA HIS A 26 -4.30 1.54 -32.23
C HIS A 26 -4.93 2.77 -31.56
N ALA A 27 -4.18 3.44 -30.68
CA ALA A 27 -4.61 4.71 -30.10
C ALA A 27 -4.75 5.82 -31.14
N ALA A 28 -3.85 5.88 -32.13
CA ALA A 28 -3.93 6.86 -33.21
C ALA A 28 -5.14 6.66 -34.13
N GLU A 29 -5.67 5.43 -34.22
CA GLU A 29 -6.90 5.12 -34.95
C GLU A 29 -8.16 5.43 -34.12
N GLN A 30 -8.17 5.08 -32.83
CA GLN A 30 -9.36 5.18 -31.98
C GLN A 30 -9.54 6.55 -31.30
N CYS A 31 -8.47 7.14 -30.77
CA CYS A 31 -8.56 8.37 -29.98
C CYS A 31 -9.13 9.58 -30.75
N PRO A 32 -8.91 9.77 -32.06
CA PRO A 32 -9.59 10.82 -32.82
C PRO A 32 -11.12 10.72 -32.76
N GLN A 33 -11.67 9.50 -32.78
CA GLN A 33 -13.12 9.28 -32.69
C GLN A 33 -13.64 9.54 -31.26
N VAL A 34 -12.89 9.12 -30.25
CA VAL A 34 -13.23 9.38 -28.83
C VAL A 34 -13.26 10.87 -28.51
N CYS A 35 -12.39 11.66 -29.16
CA CYS A 35 -12.27 13.11 -28.94
C CYS A 35 -13.05 13.98 -29.94
N ASP A 36 -13.92 13.41 -30.79
CA ASP A 36 -14.60 14.12 -31.89
C ASP A 36 -15.44 15.32 -31.39
N SER A 37 -16.11 15.17 -30.25
CA SER A 37 -16.91 16.23 -29.62
C SER A 37 -16.12 17.17 -28.71
N LEU A 38 -14.82 16.93 -28.51
CA LEU A 38 -13.99 17.57 -27.48
C LEU A 38 -12.79 18.32 -28.07
N GLY A 39 -12.90 18.80 -29.31
CA GLY A 39 -11.85 19.60 -29.96
C GLY A 39 -10.69 18.77 -30.52
N GLY A 40 -10.83 17.45 -30.59
CA GLY A 40 -9.85 16.54 -31.17
C GLY A 40 -8.83 15.98 -30.18
N TRP A 41 -8.17 14.90 -30.60
CA TRP A 41 -7.14 14.21 -29.81
C TRP A 41 -5.81 14.96 -29.85
N THR A 42 -5.16 15.11 -28.70
CA THR A 42 -3.88 15.84 -28.58
C THR A 42 -2.67 15.02 -29.03
N GLY A 43 -2.84 13.71 -29.27
CA GLY A 43 -1.76 12.77 -29.56
C GLY A 43 -1.27 11.99 -28.32
N GLU A 44 -1.76 12.34 -27.13
CA GLU A 44 -1.41 11.68 -25.88
C GLU A 44 -2.47 10.65 -25.47
N TRP A 45 -2.02 9.47 -25.04
CA TRP A 45 -2.88 8.40 -24.52
C TRP A 45 -2.09 7.54 -23.53
N TRP A 46 -2.78 6.84 -22.64
CA TRP A 46 -2.16 5.85 -21.76
C TRP A 46 -3.16 4.81 -21.27
N THR A 47 -2.66 3.65 -20.90
CA THR A 47 -3.46 2.57 -20.32
C THR A 47 -3.61 2.78 -18.81
N THR A 48 -4.84 2.79 -18.30
CA THR A 48 -5.15 2.91 -16.86
C THR A 48 -5.34 1.54 -16.22
N VAL A 49 -5.92 0.58 -16.94
CA VAL A 49 -6.08 -0.82 -16.53
C VAL A 49 -5.63 -1.71 -17.69
N GLN A 50 -4.54 -2.46 -17.49
CA GLN A 50 -3.93 -3.23 -18.56
C GLN A 50 -4.89 -4.30 -19.12
N GLY A 51 -5.17 -4.20 -20.43
CA GLY A 51 -6.09 -5.10 -21.14
C GLY A 51 -7.58 -4.74 -21.00
N GLU A 52 -7.93 -3.73 -20.22
CA GLU A 52 -9.34 -3.36 -19.97
C GLU A 52 -9.66 -1.90 -20.27
N MET A 53 -8.79 -0.96 -19.87
CA MET A 53 -9.09 0.47 -19.96
C MET A 53 -7.86 1.32 -20.26
N SER A 54 -8.02 2.25 -21.19
CA SER A 54 -7.05 3.28 -21.56
C SER A 54 -7.77 4.61 -21.72
N VAL A 55 -7.00 5.68 -21.78
CA VAL A 55 -7.49 7.05 -21.77
C VAL A 55 -6.81 7.82 -22.90
N CYS A 56 -7.60 8.57 -23.66
CA CYS A 56 -7.13 9.52 -24.67
C CYS A 56 -7.23 10.94 -24.10
N GLN A 57 -6.21 11.77 -24.34
CA GLN A 57 -6.26 13.18 -23.98
C GLN A 57 -6.83 14.01 -25.13
N CYS A 58 -7.96 14.69 -24.90
CA CYS A 58 -8.65 15.55 -25.85
C CYS A 58 -8.36 17.04 -25.55
N ALA A 59 -8.40 17.90 -26.56
CA ALA A 59 -8.02 19.31 -26.45
C ALA A 59 -8.97 20.16 -25.58
N GLY A 60 -10.20 19.70 -25.35
CA GLY A 60 -11.25 20.40 -24.62
C GLY A 60 -12.07 21.31 -25.54
N ALA A 61 -13.37 21.04 -25.68
CA ALA A 61 -14.26 21.93 -26.41
C ALA A 61 -14.60 23.17 -25.57
N ALA A 62 -14.64 24.35 -26.22
CA ALA A 62 -15.24 25.53 -25.62
C ALA A 62 -16.72 25.25 -25.29
N PRO A 63 -17.25 25.71 -24.14
CA PRO A 63 -18.61 25.40 -23.75
C PRO A 63 -19.61 26.09 -24.68
N THR A 64 -20.23 25.34 -25.58
CA THR A 64 -21.56 25.71 -26.09
C THR A 64 -22.55 25.46 -24.96
N GLY A 65 -22.99 26.55 -24.35
CA GLY A 65 -23.68 26.53 -23.08
C GLY A 65 -25.03 25.81 -23.10
N GLU A 66 -25.25 25.01 -22.07
CA GLU A 66 -26.54 24.95 -21.40
C GLU A 66 -26.34 24.61 -19.91
N ALA A 67 -27.02 25.38 -19.07
CA ALA A 67 -26.63 25.67 -17.70
C ALA A 67 -26.96 24.54 -16.71
N ARG A 68 -26.03 24.24 -15.79
CA ARG A 68 -26.37 23.72 -14.47
C ARG A 68 -25.82 24.67 -13.40
N LYS A 69 -26.74 25.35 -12.73
CA LYS A 69 -26.47 26.22 -11.57
C LYS A 69 -25.89 25.37 -10.44
N GLU A 70 -24.63 25.58 -10.10
CA GLU A 70 -24.04 25.18 -8.81
C GLU A 70 -23.72 26.45 -8.02
N GLN A 71 -24.09 26.45 -6.75
CA GLN A 71 -23.97 27.56 -5.82
C GLN A 71 -22.50 27.84 -5.51
N ALA A 72 -22.11 29.11 -5.66
CA ALA A 72 -20.76 29.60 -5.38
C ALA A 72 -20.47 29.57 -3.87
N VAL A 73 -19.46 28.79 -3.48
CA VAL A 73 -18.68 29.05 -2.27
C VAL A 73 -17.35 29.65 -2.74
N ALA A 74 -17.03 30.84 -2.26
CA ALA A 74 -15.85 31.59 -2.66
C ALA A 74 -14.55 30.87 -2.24
N PRO A 75 -13.50 30.84 -3.08
CA PRO A 75 -12.21 30.34 -2.68
C PRO A 75 -11.54 31.35 -1.74
N THR A 76 -11.22 30.92 -0.53
CA THR A 76 -10.25 31.62 0.31
C THR A 76 -8.85 31.22 -0.15
N ASP A 77 -8.06 32.24 -0.43
CA ASP A 77 -6.66 32.21 -0.81
C ASP A 77 -5.81 31.66 0.35
N ALA A 78 -5.74 30.33 0.47
CA ALA A 78 -4.74 29.66 1.28
C ALA A 78 -3.68 29.14 0.31
N GLY A 79 -2.60 29.92 0.19
CA GLY A 79 -1.41 29.53 -0.56
C GLY A 79 -1.02 28.09 -0.25
N ILE A 80 -0.74 27.34 -1.31
CA ILE A 80 -0.15 26.00 -1.23
C ILE A 80 1.08 26.11 -0.31
N PRO A 81 1.11 25.44 0.86
CA PRO A 81 2.31 25.43 1.66
C PRO A 81 3.42 24.79 0.81
N PRO A 82 4.62 25.40 0.74
CA PRO A 82 5.74 24.78 0.04
C PRO A 82 5.97 23.40 0.64
N VAL A 83 6.05 22.39 -0.22
CA VAL A 83 6.52 21.04 0.15
C VAL A 83 7.88 21.26 0.83
N PRO A 84 8.11 20.75 2.06
CA PRO A 84 9.39 20.95 2.73
C PRO A 84 10.50 20.34 1.87
N GLU A 85 11.47 21.16 1.47
CA GLU A 85 12.70 20.72 0.82
C GLU A 85 13.48 19.86 1.84
N SER A 86 13.28 18.55 1.82
CA SER A 86 14.12 17.63 2.55
C SER A 86 15.49 17.56 1.88
N SER A 87 16.45 18.26 2.47
CA SER A 87 17.88 18.22 2.15
C SER A 87 18.56 16.89 2.56
N GLY A 88 17.76 15.83 2.73
CA GLY A 88 18.21 14.51 3.15
C GLY A 88 18.81 13.71 2.00
N GLU A 89 19.70 12.77 2.34
CA GLU A 89 20.19 11.75 1.41
C GLU A 89 18.99 10.99 0.80
N LEU A 90 18.87 10.98 -0.53
CA LEU A 90 17.81 10.26 -1.19
C LEU A 90 18.18 8.78 -1.34
N VAL A 91 17.18 7.90 -1.24
CA VAL A 91 17.29 6.46 -1.45
C VAL A 91 16.28 6.02 -2.51
N ALA A 92 16.75 5.29 -3.51
CA ALA A 92 15.90 4.59 -4.47
C ALA A 92 15.45 3.25 -3.88
N ILE A 93 14.15 2.96 -3.97
CA ILE A 93 13.54 1.69 -3.57
C ILE A 93 13.42 0.85 -4.83
N VAL A 94 14.24 -0.20 -4.95
CA VAL A 94 14.30 -1.03 -6.14
C VAL A 94 13.74 -2.40 -5.81
N TRP A 95 12.71 -2.80 -6.55
CA TRP A 95 12.11 -4.14 -6.45
C TRP A 95 13.04 -5.21 -7.02
N GLY A 96 13.56 -4.97 -8.21
CA GLY A 96 14.35 -5.94 -8.97
C GLY A 96 14.61 -5.41 -10.38
N GLY A 97 14.97 -6.29 -11.30
CA GLY A 97 15.27 -5.92 -12.68
C GLY A 97 16.13 -6.96 -13.38
N GLY A 98 16.72 -6.59 -14.50
CA GLY A 98 17.65 -7.44 -15.23
C GLY A 98 18.58 -6.65 -16.15
N LYS A 99 19.33 -7.37 -16.98
CA LYS A 99 20.30 -6.75 -17.92
C LYS A 99 19.64 -6.14 -19.15
N ASP A 100 18.38 -6.46 -19.37
CA ASP A 100 17.60 -6.06 -20.53
C ASP A 100 16.15 -5.76 -20.11
N THR A 101 15.42 -5.17 -21.04
CA THR A 101 14.03 -4.78 -20.85
C THR A 101 13.12 -5.98 -20.61
N THR A 102 13.41 -7.15 -21.19
CA THR A 102 12.57 -8.35 -21.03
C THR A 102 12.61 -8.81 -19.57
N ALA A 103 13.80 -8.94 -19.00
CA ALA A 103 13.97 -9.30 -17.59
C ALA A 103 13.39 -8.23 -16.64
N ALA A 104 13.42 -6.94 -17.02
CA ALA A 104 12.75 -5.89 -16.24
C ALA A 104 11.22 -6.01 -16.26
N TYR A 105 10.62 -6.38 -17.40
CA TYR A 105 9.19 -6.65 -17.50
C TYR A 105 8.78 -7.92 -16.72
N GLU A 106 9.60 -8.97 -16.72
CA GLU A 106 9.36 -10.15 -15.87
C GLU A 106 9.38 -9.78 -14.38
N SER A 107 10.34 -8.95 -13.97
CA SER A 107 10.42 -8.41 -12.61
C SER A 107 9.19 -7.56 -12.26
N LEU A 108 8.69 -6.74 -13.19
CA LEU A 108 7.48 -5.93 -12.99
C LEU A 108 6.22 -6.82 -12.90
N ALA A 109 6.13 -7.86 -13.71
CA ALA A 109 5.03 -8.83 -13.62
C ALA A 109 5.05 -9.57 -12.28
N GLN A 110 6.24 -9.91 -11.76
CA GLN A 110 6.37 -10.48 -10.42
C GLN A 110 5.93 -9.48 -9.36
N TRP A 111 6.28 -8.20 -9.49
CA TRP A 111 5.76 -7.14 -8.63
C TRP A 111 4.23 -7.12 -8.64
N ASP A 112 3.59 -7.13 -9.81
CA ASP A 112 2.13 -7.07 -9.91
C ASP A 112 1.43 -8.29 -9.29
N ALA A 113 2.02 -9.48 -9.38
CA ALA A 113 1.51 -10.69 -8.73
C ALA A 113 1.65 -10.65 -7.19
N GLU A 114 2.66 -9.94 -6.69
CA GLU A 114 3.02 -9.91 -5.28
C GLU A 114 2.54 -8.66 -4.53
N LYS A 115 2.27 -7.53 -5.21
CA LYS A 115 1.85 -6.26 -4.59
C LYS A 115 0.57 -6.39 -3.76
N ARG A 116 -0.27 -7.37 -4.06
CA ARG A 116 -1.44 -7.74 -3.24
C ARG A 116 -1.10 -8.06 -1.78
N LEU A 117 0.14 -8.43 -1.47
CA LEU A 117 0.59 -8.65 -0.10
C LEU A 117 0.68 -7.36 0.71
N LEU A 118 0.94 -6.24 0.04
CA LEU A 118 0.87 -4.92 0.66
C LEU A 118 -0.59 -4.53 0.97
N GLY A 119 -1.56 -5.19 0.31
CA GLY A 119 -2.97 -4.85 0.38
C GLY A 119 -3.21 -3.39 -0.03
N ASP A 120 -4.29 -2.81 0.47
CA ASP A 120 -4.58 -1.38 0.30
C ASP A 120 -3.88 -0.52 1.37
N LEU A 121 -2.75 -0.99 1.94
CA LEU A 121 -2.08 -0.28 3.03
C LEU A 121 -1.06 0.74 2.52
N VAL A 122 -0.38 0.45 1.42
CA VAL A 122 0.68 1.30 0.86
C VAL A 122 0.27 1.81 -0.51
N ARG A 123 0.28 3.14 -0.68
CA ARG A 123 0.07 3.83 -1.94
C ARG A 123 1.40 4.24 -2.53
N PHE A 124 1.63 3.90 -3.79
CA PHE A 124 2.79 4.36 -4.54
C PHE A 124 2.51 5.73 -5.17
N ALA A 125 3.57 6.53 -5.32
CA ALA A 125 3.47 7.82 -5.98
C ALA A 125 3.03 7.65 -7.45
N PRO A 126 2.33 8.65 -8.04
CA PRO A 126 1.95 8.60 -9.45
C PRO A 126 3.14 8.28 -10.36
N GLY A 127 2.95 7.37 -11.31
CA GLY A 127 4.02 6.91 -12.20
C GLY A 127 4.97 5.88 -11.59
N PHE A 128 4.67 5.35 -10.40
CA PHE A 128 5.36 4.22 -9.80
C PHE A 128 4.38 3.05 -9.55
N PRO A 129 4.83 1.79 -9.62
CA PRO A 129 6.16 1.34 -10.05
C PRO A 129 6.44 1.69 -11.52
N LYS A 130 7.72 1.80 -11.91
CA LYS A 130 8.12 1.95 -13.32
C LYS A 130 9.45 1.28 -13.64
N ILE A 131 9.63 0.91 -14.89
CA ILE A 131 10.92 0.47 -15.40
C ILE A 131 11.75 1.69 -15.77
N VAL A 132 13.00 1.72 -15.32
CA VAL A 132 13.98 2.74 -15.69
C VAL A 132 15.34 2.08 -15.94
N SER A 133 16.12 2.68 -16.83
CA SER A 133 17.53 2.33 -16.94
C SER A 133 18.28 2.83 -15.71
N SER A 134 19.06 1.97 -15.08
CA SER A 134 19.89 2.30 -13.91
C SER A 134 20.86 3.45 -14.21
N ASP A 135 21.24 3.61 -15.48
CA ASP A 135 22.18 4.64 -15.95
C ASP A 135 21.60 6.04 -15.80
N THR A 136 20.27 6.16 -15.85
CA THR A 136 19.56 7.44 -15.72
C THR A 136 19.33 7.85 -14.26
N VAL A 137 19.71 7.02 -13.29
CA VAL A 137 19.51 7.25 -11.86
C VAL A 137 20.87 7.36 -11.17
N PRO A 138 21.39 8.59 -10.96
CA PRO A 138 22.71 8.78 -10.37
C PRO A 138 22.83 8.15 -8.98
N GLY A 139 23.84 7.30 -8.80
CA GLY A 139 24.07 6.52 -7.58
C GLY A 139 23.78 5.03 -7.72
N LEU A 140 23.05 4.62 -8.76
CA LEU A 140 22.86 3.21 -9.09
C LEU A 140 24.04 2.64 -9.88
N ASN A 141 24.17 1.30 -9.87
CA ASN A 141 25.17 0.64 -10.71
C ASN A 141 24.63 0.62 -12.14
N PRO A 142 25.43 1.03 -13.14
CA PRO A 142 24.96 1.08 -14.53
C PRO A 142 24.80 -0.31 -15.17
N GLY A 143 24.08 -0.37 -16.28
CA GLY A 143 23.92 -1.55 -17.14
C GLY A 143 22.72 -2.45 -16.81
N PHE A 144 21.70 -1.94 -16.11
CA PHE A 144 20.49 -2.69 -15.75
C PHE A 144 19.22 -1.92 -16.08
N GLU A 145 18.18 -2.65 -16.42
CA GLU A 145 16.80 -2.15 -16.45
C GLU A 145 16.11 -2.59 -15.15
N ILE A 146 15.66 -1.64 -14.34
CA ILE A 146 15.17 -1.91 -12.99
C ILE A 146 13.73 -1.46 -12.80
N VAL A 147 13.03 -2.17 -11.92
CA VAL A 147 11.70 -1.78 -11.43
C VAL A 147 11.90 -0.89 -10.20
N LEU A 148 11.70 0.41 -10.39
CA LEU A 148 11.79 1.42 -9.35
C LEU A 148 10.41 1.59 -8.71
N LEU A 149 10.34 1.42 -7.38
CA LEU A 149 9.11 1.59 -6.60
C LEU A 149 8.95 3.03 -6.08
N GLY A 150 10.03 3.78 -5.96
CA GLY A 150 10.01 5.16 -5.48
C GLY A 150 11.41 5.67 -5.17
N VAL A 151 11.51 6.97 -4.93
CA VAL A 151 12.72 7.63 -4.42
C VAL A 151 12.34 8.45 -3.21
N CYS A 152 13.03 8.26 -2.10
CA CYS A 152 12.67 8.90 -0.84
C CYS A 152 13.85 9.58 -0.18
N PRO A 153 13.61 10.69 0.53
CA PRO A 153 14.50 11.09 1.62
C PRO A 153 14.66 9.91 2.60
N ARG A 154 15.89 9.71 3.08
CA ARG A 154 16.24 8.54 3.91
C ARG A 154 15.44 8.46 5.21
N ASP A 155 15.00 9.58 5.74
CA ASP A 155 14.20 9.71 6.96
C ASP A 155 12.69 9.66 6.70
N GLU A 156 12.23 10.05 5.51
CA GLU A 156 10.81 9.95 5.11
C GLU A 156 10.44 8.55 4.62
N GLY A 157 9.19 8.10 4.82
CA GLY A 157 8.71 6.81 4.30
C GLY A 157 9.39 5.57 4.88
N ARG A 158 10.08 5.70 6.02
CA ARG A 158 10.91 4.64 6.62
C ARG A 158 10.11 3.38 6.93
N ASP A 159 8.92 3.54 7.48
CA ASP A 159 8.07 2.42 7.89
C ASP A 159 7.45 1.73 6.67
N GLU A 160 7.00 2.49 5.66
CA GLU A 160 6.51 1.94 4.39
C GLU A 160 7.61 1.12 3.69
N ARG A 161 8.83 1.64 3.62
CA ARG A 161 9.98 0.89 3.08
C ARG A 161 10.29 -0.35 3.90
N ALA A 162 10.26 -0.26 5.22
CA ALA A 162 10.46 -1.40 6.10
C ALA A 162 9.39 -2.48 5.88
N TYR A 163 8.13 -2.08 5.69
CA TYR A 163 7.02 -2.98 5.40
C TYR A 163 7.19 -3.69 4.05
N ILE A 164 7.49 -2.93 3.00
CA ILE A 164 7.77 -3.48 1.66
C ILE A 164 8.90 -4.50 1.75
N LYS A 165 10.01 -4.18 2.41
CA LYS A 165 11.16 -5.10 2.55
C LYS A 165 10.86 -6.31 3.44
N ALA A 166 10.03 -6.16 4.46
CA ALA A 166 9.65 -7.26 5.33
C ALA A 166 8.84 -8.32 4.57
N LEU A 167 7.95 -7.89 3.66
CA LEU A 167 7.17 -8.78 2.80
C LEU A 167 7.97 -9.26 1.58
N HIS A 168 8.87 -8.42 1.06
CA HIS A 168 9.64 -8.64 -0.16
C HIS A 168 11.14 -8.40 0.09
N PRO A 169 11.84 -9.37 0.70
CA PRO A 169 13.19 -9.19 1.24
C PRO A 169 14.29 -8.98 0.17
N PHE A 170 13.97 -9.17 -1.10
CA PHE A 170 14.86 -8.87 -2.22
C PHE A 170 14.74 -7.41 -2.70
N THR A 171 13.71 -6.68 -2.24
CA THR A 171 13.64 -5.22 -2.43
C THR A 171 14.82 -4.60 -1.69
N TYR A 172 15.59 -3.76 -2.38
CA TYR A 172 16.74 -3.11 -1.81
C TYR A 172 16.65 -1.59 -1.94
N GLU A 173 17.38 -0.91 -1.07
CA GLU A 173 17.53 0.53 -1.07
C GLU A 173 18.94 0.88 -1.50
N LYS A 174 19.09 1.91 -2.33
CA LYS A 174 20.40 2.42 -2.71
C LYS A 174 20.42 3.95 -2.70
N PRO A 175 21.47 4.59 -2.13
CA PRO A 175 21.59 6.04 -2.17
C PRO A 175 21.61 6.56 -3.61
N VAL A 176 20.87 7.64 -3.85
CA VAL A 176 20.78 8.31 -5.16
C VAL A 176 20.86 9.83 -5.00
N LYS A 177 21.11 10.53 -6.11
CA LYS A 177 21.26 11.99 -6.13
C LYS A 177 20.59 12.60 -7.35
N GLY A 178 20.11 13.84 -7.23
CA GLY A 178 19.59 14.61 -8.37
C GLY A 178 18.31 14.05 -8.99
N VAL A 179 17.52 13.30 -8.21
CA VAL A 179 16.24 12.73 -8.63
C VAL A 179 15.14 13.30 -7.75
N GLN A 180 13.97 13.58 -8.33
CA GLN A 180 12.82 14.06 -7.58
C GLN A 180 12.31 12.97 -6.62
N ALA A 181 12.02 13.35 -5.37
CA ALA A 181 11.42 12.47 -4.38
C ALA A 181 9.98 12.10 -4.79
N ALA A 182 9.66 10.82 -4.65
CA ALA A 182 8.37 10.20 -4.90
C ALA A 182 8.26 8.96 -4.00
N CYS A 183 7.75 9.15 -2.79
CA CYS A 183 7.70 8.11 -1.77
C CYS A 183 6.42 7.27 -1.82
N PRO A 184 6.51 5.95 -1.54
CA PRO A 184 5.34 5.23 -1.08
C PRO A 184 4.88 5.81 0.26
N THR A 185 3.57 5.86 0.45
CA THR A 185 2.92 6.41 1.64
C THR A 185 1.86 5.45 2.16
N TRP A 186 1.57 5.47 3.45
CA TRP A 186 0.39 4.77 3.96
C TRP A 186 -0.90 5.34 3.33
N VAL A 187 -1.83 4.45 2.95
CA VAL A 187 -3.17 4.85 2.43
C VAL A 187 -3.97 5.59 3.49
N GLU A 188 -3.80 5.21 4.76
CA GLU A 188 -4.32 5.89 5.93
C GLU A 188 -3.18 6.62 6.64
N GLN A 189 -3.38 7.90 7.03
CA GLN A 189 -2.39 8.69 7.78
C GLN A 189 -2.25 8.28 9.25
N LYS A 190 -2.48 7.01 9.58
CA LYS A 190 -2.24 6.47 10.92
C LYS A 190 -0.79 6.03 11.00
N SER A 191 -0.05 6.47 12.02
CA SER A 191 1.31 5.99 12.27
C SER A 191 1.28 4.46 12.42
N LYS A 192 1.89 3.74 11.49
CA LYS A 192 1.98 2.27 11.55
C LYS A 192 3.42 1.88 11.86
N ALA A 193 3.64 1.23 12.99
CA ALA A 193 4.92 0.62 13.31
C ALA A 193 5.03 -0.74 12.61
N VAL A 194 6.18 -0.96 11.97
CA VAL A 194 6.49 -2.24 11.31
C VAL A 194 7.53 -2.99 12.14
N ASN A 195 7.16 -4.18 12.60
CA ASN A 195 8.03 -5.05 13.39
C ASN A 195 8.24 -6.37 12.65
N LEU A 196 9.45 -6.58 12.13
CA LEU A 196 9.85 -7.91 11.65
C LEU A 196 10.13 -8.80 12.87
N GLN A 197 9.20 -9.68 13.18
CA GLN A 197 9.25 -10.49 14.41
C GLN A 197 10.29 -11.62 14.29
N ARG A 198 10.28 -12.35 13.16
CA ARG A 198 11.19 -13.49 12.98
C ARG A 198 11.31 -13.89 11.51
N THR A 199 12.50 -14.33 11.12
CA THR A 199 12.72 -15.05 9.86
C THR A 199 13.41 -16.37 10.15
N VAL A 200 12.90 -17.46 9.59
CA VAL A 200 13.47 -18.80 9.73
C VAL A 200 13.66 -19.42 8.36
N LYS A 201 14.82 -20.03 8.13
CA LYS A 201 15.17 -20.70 6.86
C LYS A 201 15.36 -22.20 7.10
N GLY A 202 14.91 -23.02 6.17
CA GLY A 202 15.23 -24.45 6.17
C GLY A 202 14.70 -25.17 4.93
N LYS A 203 15.45 -26.16 4.42
CA LYS A 203 15.05 -26.99 3.25
C LYS A 203 14.56 -26.19 2.03
N GLY A 204 15.20 -25.05 1.72
CA GLY A 204 14.79 -24.20 0.59
C GLY A 204 13.48 -23.44 0.81
N LEU A 205 13.02 -23.33 2.06
CA LEU A 205 11.87 -22.53 2.48
C LEU A 205 12.34 -21.45 3.45
N THR A 206 11.84 -20.24 3.26
CA THR A 206 11.98 -19.11 4.17
C THR A 206 10.61 -18.73 4.70
N LEU A 207 10.43 -18.73 6.01
CA LEU A 207 9.24 -18.21 6.68
C LEU A 207 9.59 -16.89 7.37
N SER A 208 8.89 -15.81 6.99
CA SER A 208 9.01 -14.50 7.63
C SER A 208 7.71 -14.16 8.36
N VAL A 209 7.81 -13.66 9.59
CA VAL A 209 6.68 -13.15 10.35
C VAL A 209 6.80 -11.63 10.46
N VAL A 210 5.85 -10.93 9.87
CA VAL A 210 5.76 -9.48 9.81
C VAL A 210 4.57 -9.04 10.65
N GLU A 211 4.81 -8.15 11.61
CA GLU A 211 3.77 -7.50 12.40
C GLU A 211 3.69 -6.03 11.99
N LEU A 212 2.48 -5.60 11.66
CA LEU A 212 2.13 -4.19 11.48
C LEU A 212 1.24 -3.80 12.66
N ALA A 213 1.60 -2.74 13.37
CA ALA A 213 0.82 -2.25 14.52
C ALA A 213 0.50 -0.77 14.33
N TRP A 214 -0.73 -0.36 14.64
CA TRP A 214 -1.11 1.05 14.62
C TRP A 214 -2.02 1.37 15.80
N PRO A 215 -1.96 2.59 16.35
CA PRO A 215 -2.94 3.02 17.34
C PRO A 215 -4.31 3.14 16.66
N GLU A 216 -5.34 2.58 17.28
CA GLU A 216 -6.71 2.93 16.97
C GLU A 216 -7.14 4.03 17.93
N GLU A 217 -7.46 5.21 17.38
CA GLU A 217 -8.04 6.28 18.18
C GLU A 217 -9.46 5.87 18.55
N PRO A 218 -9.86 6.00 19.83
CA PRO A 218 -11.24 5.79 20.22
C PRO A 218 -12.13 6.79 19.47
N GLU A 219 -13.28 6.34 18.97
CA GLU A 219 -14.27 7.28 18.41
C GLU A 219 -14.63 8.31 19.50
N ALA A 220 -14.49 9.58 19.15
CA ALA A 220 -14.44 10.69 20.08
C ALA A 220 -15.76 10.87 20.87
N SER A 221 -15.82 10.28 22.07
CA SER A 221 -16.75 10.68 23.14
C SER A 221 -16.26 10.28 24.54
N ASP A 222 -15.35 9.30 24.65
CA ASP A 222 -14.83 8.86 25.95
C ASP A 222 -13.41 9.36 26.21
N LEU A 223 -13.33 10.55 26.82
CA LEU A 223 -12.11 11.34 27.06
C LEU A 223 -11.14 10.78 28.13
N SER A 224 -11.03 9.46 28.29
CA SER A 224 -10.12 8.86 29.28
C SER A 224 -9.34 7.62 28.83
N PHE A 225 -9.40 7.22 27.56
CA PHE A 225 -8.84 5.93 27.14
C PHE A 225 -7.44 5.98 26.51
N THR A 226 -6.65 4.99 26.90
CA THR A 226 -5.38 4.65 26.25
C THR A 226 -5.68 4.00 24.91
N SER A 227 -5.01 4.46 23.85
CA SER A 227 -5.16 3.87 22.52
C SER A 227 -4.78 2.39 22.56
N VAL A 228 -5.65 1.55 21.99
CA VAL A 228 -5.36 0.11 21.87
C VAL A 228 -4.66 -0.09 20.53
N PRO A 229 -3.43 -0.65 20.50
CA PRO A 229 -2.77 -0.91 19.23
C PRO A 229 -3.44 -2.10 18.54
N VAL A 230 -4.01 -1.86 17.37
CA VAL A 230 -4.44 -2.94 16.46
C VAL A 230 -3.21 -3.49 15.78
N ARG A 231 -3.12 -4.82 15.72
CA ARG A 231 -2.00 -5.52 15.08
C ARG A 231 -2.50 -6.37 13.93
N TRP A 232 -1.67 -6.45 12.91
CA TRP A 232 -1.83 -7.33 11.78
C TRP A 232 -0.57 -8.17 11.65
N LEU A 233 -0.72 -9.48 11.79
CA LEU A 233 0.38 -10.43 11.70
C LEU A 233 0.27 -11.21 10.39
N SER A 234 1.33 -11.19 9.59
CA SER A 234 1.45 -11.94 8.35
C SER A 234 2.63 -12.91 8.43
N VAL A 235 2.37 -14.19 8.16
CA VAL A 235 3.38 -15.23 7.95
C VAL A 235 3.53 -15.43 6.45
N VAL A 236 4.71 -15.18 5.92
CA VAL A 236 5.03 -15.25 4.49
C VAL A 236 5.97 -16.43 4.24
N ALA A 237 5.58 -17.34 3.35
CA ALA A 237 6.41 -18.44 2.86
C ALA A 237 7.03 -18.09 1.51
N ARG A 238 8.35 -18.27 1.39
CA ARG A 238 9.11 -18.11 0.15
C ARG A 238 10.04 -19.29 -0.10
N ASP A 239 10.31 -19.62 -1.35
CA ASP A 239 11.30 -20.65 -1.67
C ASP A 239 12.75 -20.15 -1.51
N GLY A 240 13.72 -20.97 -1.91
CA GLY A 240 15.15 -20.66 -1.83
C GLY A 240 15.60 -19.58 -2.82
N ALA A 241 14.84 -19.37 -3.89
CA ALA A 241 15.04 -18.28 -4.86
C ALA A 241 14.34 -16.98 -4.43
N GLY A 242 13.49 -17.04 -3.40
CA GLY A 242 12.72 -15.91 -2.90
C GLY A 242 11.34 -15.78 -3.54
N ALA A 243 10.91 -16.74 -4.37
CA ALA A 243 9.56 -16.73 -4.96
C ALA A 243 8.50 -16.91 -3.87
N LEU A 244 7.40 -16.16 -3.97
CA LEU A 244 6.30 -16.26 -3.03
C LEU A 244 5.58 -17.60 -3.15
N LEU A 245 5.50 -18.35 -2.06
CA LEU A 245 4.79 -19.62 -1.98
C LEU A 245 3.40 -19.49 -1.35
N GLY A 246 3.25 -18.62 -0.34
CA GLY A 246 1.96 -18.39 0.30
C GLY A 246 2.03 -17.40 1.46
N VAL A 247 0.87 -16.93 1.90
CA VAL A 247 0.73 -16.02 3.04
C VAL A 247 -0.42 -16.47 3.93
N TYR A 248 -0.21 -16.40 5.24
CA TYR A 248 -1.25 -16.52 6.25
C TYR A 248 -1.27 -15.22 7.06
N SER A 249 -2.43 -14.58 7.19
CA SER A 249 -2.57 -13.34 7.95
C SER A 249 -3.63 -13.49 9.04
N LYS A 250 -3.38 -12.86 10.19
CA LYS A 250 -4.36 -12.73 11.28
C LYS A 250 -4.32 -11.30 11.78
N LYS A 251 -5.49 -10.64 11.74
CA LYS A 251 -5.70 -9.33 12.36
C LYS A 251 -6.15 -9.56 13.81
N ASP A 252 -5.63 -8.75 14.73
CA ASP A 252 -6.22 -8.64 16.05
C ASP A 252 -7.62 -8.01 15.95
N GLU A 253 -8.53 -8.45 16.80
CA GLU A 253 -9.89 -7.92 16.88
C GLU A 253 -10.00 -7.21 18.21
N TYR A 254 -10.29 -5.91 18.21
CA TYR A 254 -10.50 -5.15 19.43
C TYR A 254 -11.83 -4.40 19.35
N SER A 255 -12.48 -4.26 20.50
CA SER A 255 -13.66 -3.44 20.73
C SER A 255 -13.54 -2.77 22.08
N LEU A 256 -14.04 -1.55 22.20
CA LEU A 256 -14.18 -0.91 23.50
C LEU A 256 -15.52 -1.31 24.11
N ALA A 257 -15.49 -1.77 25.35
CA ALA A 257 -16.69 -2.04 26.15
C ALA A 257 -16.55 -1.36 27.50
N GLY A 258 -17.13 -0.16 27.62
CA GLY A 258 -16.86 0.75 28.74
C GLY A 258 -15.41 1.18 28.77
N SER A 259 -14.74 1.04 29.91
CA SER A 259 -13.35 1.48 30.11
C SER A 259 -12.25 0.46 29.80
N ARG A 260 -12.62 -0.69 29.23
CA ARG A 260 -11.70 -1.80 29.00
C ARG A 260 -11.58 -2.11 27.52
N ALA A 261 -10.33 -2.33 27.09
CA ALA A 261 -10.03 -2.91 25.80
C ALA A 261 -10.38 -4.40 25.81
N VAL A 262 -11.35 -4.77 25.00
CA VAL A 262 -11.81 -6.14 24.82
C VAL A 262 -11.33 -6.59 23.46
N GLY A 263 -10.88 -7.84 23.34
CA GLY A 263 -10.37 -8.30 22.07
C GLY A 263 -9.33 -9.39 22.14
N CYS A 264 -8.85 -9.78 20.98
CA CYS A 264 -7.87 -10.83 20.79
C CYS A 264 -6.51 -10.25 20.41
N ARG A 265 -5.49 -10.54 21.23
CA ARG A 265 -4.08 -10.28 20.95
C ARG A 265 -3.38 -11.51 20.41
N THR A 266 -2.63 -11.36 19.32
CA THR A 266 -1.85 -12.44 18.71
C THR A 266 -0.35 -12.21 18.90
N GLU A 267 0.37 -13.24 19.37
CA GLU A 267 1.82 -13.20 19.58
C GLU A 267 2.53 -14.40 18.92
N VAL A 268 3.74 -14.17 18.40
CA VAL A 268 4.60 -15.24 17.91
C VAL A 268 5.29 -15.92 19.08
N LYS A 269 5.04 -17.22 19.30
CA LYS A 269 5.74 -17.98 20.35
C LYS A 269 6.97 -18.69 19.82
N SER A 270 6.88 -19.28 18.62
CA SER A 270 8.01 -19.93 17.97
C SER A 270 7.86 -19.96 16.46
N ALA A 271 8.97 -20.01 15.74
CA ALA A 271 8.99 -20.32 14.32
C ALA A 271 10.11 -21.32 14.05
N SER A 272 9.86 -22.25 13.15
CA SER A 272 10.78 -23.28 12.68
C SER A 272 10.76 -23.32 11.16
N LYS A 273 11.44 -24.30 10.55
CA LYS A 273 11.60 -24.38 9.08
C LYS A 273 10.29 -24.42 8.29
N ASP A 274 9.23 -25.00 8.84
CA ASP A 274 7.95 -25.24 8.17
C ASP A 274 6.74 -24.92 9.06
N THR A 275 6.96 -24.48 10.29
CA THR A 275 5.89 -24.28 11.29
C THR A 275 6.10 -22.99 12.04
N VAL A 276 5.05 -22.18 12.16
CA VAL A 276 4.95 -21.01 13.03
C VAL A 276 3.87 -21.27 14.08
N VAL A 277 4.20 -21.05 15.35
CA VAL A 277 3.24 -21.16 16.46
C VAL A 277 2.92 -19.75 16.94
N LEU A 278 1.65 -19.41 16.81
CA LEU A 278 1.07 -18.18 17.33
C LEU A 278 0.24 -18.53 18.57
N GLU A 279 0.15 -17.61 19.52
CA GLU A 279 -0.80 -17.66 20.63
C GLU A 279 -1.74 -16.47 20.53
N ARG A 280 -3.03 -16.72 20.59
CA ARG A 280 -4.08 -15.71 20.55
C ARG A 280 -4.77 -15.66 21.91
N THR A 281 -4.67 -14.55 22.62
CA THR A 281 -5.36 -14.35 23.89
C THR A 281 -6.50 -13.37 23.68
N CYS A 282 -7.73 -13.84 23.86
CA CYS A 282 -8.95 -13.07 23.74
C CYS A 282 -9.52 -12.76 25.13
N GLN A 283 -9.82 -11.50 25.39
CA GLN A 283 -10.49 -11.04 26.60
C GLN A 283 -11.86 -10.49 26.22
N GLY A 284 -12.90 -10.85 26.99
CA GLY A 284 -14.25 -10.28 26.95
C GLY A 284 -14.38 -9.06 27.88
N SER A 285 -15.54 -8.43 27.94
CA SER A 285 -15.90 -7.54 29.06
C SER A 285 -17.24 -7.97 29.59
N SER A 286 -17.34 -8.03 30.91
CA SER A 286 -18.61 -8.30 31.60
C SER A 286 -19.16 -7.07 32.32
N GLY A 287 -18.50 -5.91 32.25
CA GLY A 287 -18.96 -4.60 32.77
C GLY A 287 -19.14 -4.48 34.29
N ALA A 288 -19.44 -5.58 34.99
CA ALA A 288 -19.87 -5.62 36.39
C ALA A 288 -19.07 -6.61 37.26
N CYS A 289 -18.04 -7.26 36.72
CA CYS A 289 -17.35 -8.35 37.41
C CYS A 289 -15.87 -8.05 37.69
N ASP A 290 -15.35 -8.65 38.76
CA ASP A 290 -13.96 -8.53 39.22
C ASP A 290 -12.96 -9.06 38.19
N THR A 291 -13.38 -10.05 37.40
CA THR A 291 -12.58 -10.65 36.34
C THR A 291 -13.39 -10.70 35.06
N ASP A 292 -12.83 -10.17 33.98
CA ASP A 292 -13.42 -10.30 32.66
C ASP A 292 -13.26 -11.74 32.17
N PRO A 293 -14.25 -12.33 31.49
CA PRO A 293 -14.13 -13.64 30.88
C PRO A 293 -13.14 -13.60 29.72
N GLY A 294 -12.70 -14.77 29.25
CA GLY A 294 -11.88 -14.83 28.05
C GLY A 294 -11.31 -16.20 27.76
N GLU A 295 -10.53 -16.25 26.70
CA GLU A 295 -10.02 -17.47 26.10
C GLU A 295 -8.57 -17.28 25.64
N ARG A 296 -7.79 -18.35 25.74
CA ARG A 296 -6.45 -18.41 25.18
C ARG A 296 -6.37 -19.57 24.21
N TRP A 297 -5.94 -19.27 23.00
CA TRP A 297 -5.85 -20.18 21.88
C TRP A 297 -4.39 -20.31 21.42
N ARG A 298 -4.00 -21.51 21.02
CA ARG A 298 -2.79 -21.75 20.23
C ARG A 298 -3.17 -21.92 18.78
N VAL A 299 -2.57 -21.14 17.90
CA VAL A 299 -2.72 -21.28 16.45
C VAL A 299 -1.40 -21.79 15.89
N THR A 300 -1.37 -23.04 15.45
CA THR A 300 -0.20 -23.64 14.80
C THR A 300 -0.37 -23.52 13.30
N VAL A 301 0.44 -22.69 12.66
CA VAL A 301 0.43 -22.46 11.22
C VAL A 301 1.53 -23.31 10.59
N ARG A 302 1.15 -24.38 9.89
CA ARG A 302 2.11 -25.28 9.22
C ARG A 302 2.11 -25.08 7.72
N TRP A 303 3.29 -25.06 7.12
CA TRP A 303 3.46 -25.14 5.68
C TRP A 303 3.48 -26.60 5.26
N ASN A 304 2.53 -27.02 4.41
CA ASN A 304 2.45 -28.42 3.94
C ASN A 304 3.17 -28.65 2.58
N GLY A 305 3.89 -27.66 2.07
CA GLY A 305 4.48 -27.68 0.71
C GLY A 305 3.66 -26.93 -0.34
N LYS A 306 2.38 -26.66 -0.08
CA LYS A 306 1.46 -26.00 -1.02
C LYS A 306 0.73 -24.80 -0.41
N ALA A 307 0.34 -24.89 0.85
CA ALA A 307 -0.41 -23.86 1.55
C ALA A 307 -0.10 -23.88 3.05
N PHE A 308 -0.50 -22.81 3.73
CA PHE A 308 -0.55 -22.78 5.17
C PHE A 308 -1.81 -23.49 5.67
N ILE A 309 -1.63 -24.37 6.66
CA ILE A 309 -2.69 -25.09 7.36
C ILE A 309 -2.71 -24.56 8.81
N PRO A 310 -3.66 -23.69 9.17
CA PRO A 310 -3.83 -23.24 10.55
C PRO A 310 -4.57 -24.31 11.36
N GLU A 311 -4.02 -24.67 12.52
CA GLU A 311 -4.63 -25.53 13.52
C GLU A 311 -4.86 -24.71 14.79
N GLU A 312 -6.11 -24.47 15.15
CA GLU A 312 -6.47 -23.75 16.37
C GLU A 312 -6.79 -24.72 17.51
N LYS A 313 -6.24 -24.47 18.70
CA LYS A 313 -6.49 -25.25 19.91
C LYS A 313 -6.73 -24.33 21.10
N LEU A 314 -7.88 -24.47 21.75
CA LEU A 314 -8.16 -23.80 23.02
C LEU A 314 -7.20 -24.33 24.09
N LEU A 315 -6.44 -23.43 24.70
CA LEU A 315 -5.51 -23.73 25.80
C LEU A 315 -6.16 -23.50 27.16
N ALA A 316 -6.94 -22.42 27.28
CA ALA A 316 -7.62 -22.05 28.51
C ALA A 316 -8.87 -21.24 28.21
N LYS A 317 -9.89 -21.41 29.04
CA LYS A 317 -11.08 -20.57 29.10
C LYS A 317 -11.29 -20.17 30.55
N TRP A 318 -11.57 -18.89 30.77
CA TRP A 318 -11.93 -18.40 32.09
C TRP A 318 -13.26 -17.67 32.01
N GLU A 319 -14.10 -17.91 33.00
CA GLU A 319 -15.41 -17.29 33.14
C GLU A 319 -15.32 -16.12 34.11
N ALA A 320 -16.26 -15.20 33.97
CA ALA A 320 -16.34 -14.06 34.88
C ALA A 320 -16.68 -14.55 36.29
N LYS A 321 -15.87 -14.16 37.28
CA LYS A 321 -16.16 -14.42 38.70
C LYS A 321 -16.90 -13.24 39.32
N ASN A 322 -17.83 -13.56 40.23
CA ASN A 322 -18.56 -12.59 41.06
C ASN A 322 -19.40 -11.57 40.28
N CYS A 323 -20.04 -11.99 39.19
CA CYS A 323 -21.09 -11.19 38.58
C CYS A 323 -22.35 -11.34 39.42
N ALA A 324 -22.76 -10.31 40.18
CA ALA A 324 -24.06 -10.34 40.84
C ALA A 324 -25.17 -10.30 39.75
N GLU A 325 -26.10 -11.25 39.81
CA GLU A 325 -27.32 -11.28 38.98
C GLU A 325 -28.29 -10.15 39.36
#